data_AF-A0AA40K581-F1
#
_entry.id   AF-A0AA40K581-F1
#
_cell.length_a   1.000
_cell.length_b   1.000
_cell.length_c   1.000
_cell.angle_alpha   90.00
_cell.angle_beta   90.00
_cell.angle_gamma   90.00
#
_symmetry.space_group_name_H-M   'P 1'
#
loop_
_entity.id
_entity.type
_entity.pdbx_description
1 polymer ?
#
loop_
_entity_poly.entity_id
_entity_poly.type
_entity_poly.pdbx_seq_one_letter_code
_entity_poly.pdbx_strand_id
1 'polypeptide(L)'
;MSQPIHVLDDYYLAITLLVTIAYQLFFFAIAFSLKFDKLTDFAGGTNFVVLAVLTLALSSTGTDLPNARQLVVSLFLTVWGLRLSGFLLFRILKTGKDDRFDDKRDKFFRFLGFWVFQMLWVWICSLPVTVLNSPAVQAFPQPAFGTGRDVAGVVLYALGLVMETVSDAQRYRFRARNDRSAVCDGGFFYVSRHPNYFGEIIVQFGESPSPHQLNTS
;
A
#
# COMPACT_ATOMS: atom_id res chain seq x y z
N MET A 1 -17.54 17.51 -19.42
CA MET A 1 -17.66 16.78 -18.15
C MET A 1 -17.81 15.32 -18.48
N SER A 2 -16.70 14.62 -18.67
CA SER A 2 -16.70 13.16 -18.65
C SER A 2 -17.14 12.67 -17.28
N GLN A 3 -18.21 11.88 -17.23
CA GLN A 3 -18.65 11.27 -15.99
C GLN A 3 -17.76 10.04 -15.71
N PRO A 4 -17.24 9.88 -14.49
CA PRO A 4 -16.52 8.67 -14.09
C PRO A 4 -17.43 7.45 -14.25
N ILE A 5 -16.90 6.34 -14.76
CA ILE A 5 -17.73 5.15 -15.08
C ILE A 5 -18.24 4.52 -13.79
N HIS A 6 -19.56 4.38 -13.67
CA HIS A 6 -20.16 3.48 -12.70
C HIS A 6 -19.92 2.03 -13.12
N VAL A 7 -19.23 1.26 -12.28
CA VAL A 7 -18.90 -0.16 -12.57
C VAL A 7 -19.83 -1.09 -11.80
N LEU A 8 -19.53 -1.33 -10.53
CA LEU A 8 -20.31 -2.17 -9.62
C LEU A 8 -20.90 -1.38 -8.44
N ASP A 9 -20.25 -0.28 -8.07
CA ASP A 9 -20.63 0.64 -7.01
C ASP A 9 -20.00 2.03 -7.26
N ASP A 10 -20.56 3.07 -6.63
CA ASP A 10 -20.11 4.46 -6.77
C ASP A 10 -18.76 4.78 -6.10
N TYR A 11 -18.20 3.83 -5.33
CA TYR A 11 -16.96 3.99 -4.56
C TYR A 11 -15.81 3.12 -5.08
N TYR A 12 -16.02 2.35 -6.16
CA TYR A 12 -15.08 1.35 -6.68
C TYR A 12 -14.66 0.26 -5.68
N LEU A 13 -15.40 0.09 -4.58
CA LEU A 13 -15.05 -0.85 -3.51
C LEU A 13 -15.20 -2.30 -3.97
N ALA A 14 -16.27 -2.63 -4.69
CA ALA A 14 -16.54 -3.98 -5.14
C ALA A 14 -15.54 -4.40 -6.23
N ILE A 15 -15.26 -3.52 -7.20
CA ILE A 15 -14.33 -3.86 -8.29
C ILE A 15 -12.90 -4.03 -7.77
N THR A 16 -12.43 -3.15 -6.89
CA THR A 16 -11.09 -3.27 -6.30
C THR A 16 -10.95 -4.51 -5.40
N LEU A 17 -12.00 -4.86 -4.67
CA LEU A 17 -12.02 -6.09 -3.86
C LEU A 17 -11.96 -7.34 -4.75
N LEU A 18 -12.77 -7.41 -5.80
CA LEU A 18 -12.79 -8.55 -6.73
C LEU A 18 -11.45 -8.72 -7.45
N VAL A 19 -10.86 -7.61 -7.93
CA VAL A 19 -9.53 -7.62 -8.56
C VAL A 19 -8.48 -8.08 -7.56
N THR A 20 -8.50 -7.57 -6.33
CA THR A 20 -7.59 -8.00 -5.25
C THR A 20 -7.70 -9.49 -4.97
N ILE A 21 -8.92 -10.03 -4.84
CA ILE A 21 -9.15 -11.45 -4.59
C ILE A 21 -8.63 -12.29 -5.76
N ALA A 22 -9.00 -11.95 -7.00
CA ALA A 22 -8.59 -12.69 -8.18
C ALA A 22 -7.06 -12.68 -8.34
N TYR A 23 -6.43 -11.51 -8.19
CA TYR A 23 -4.99 -11.33 -8.29
C TYR A 23 -4.25 -12.14 -7.22
N GLN A 24 -4.64 -12.00 -5.96
CA GLN A 24 -3.98 -12.67 -4.84
C GLN A 24 -4.20 -14.19 -4.90
N LEU A 25 -5.38 -14.67 -5.32
CA LEU A 25 -5.62 -16.11 -5.50
C LEU A 25 -4.81 -16.70 -6.67
N PHE A 26 -4.63 -15.95 -7.76
CA PHE A 26 -3.77 -16.35 -8.87
C PHE A 26 -2.32 -16.52 -8.39
N PHE A 27 -1.76 -15.54 -7.69
CA PHE A 27 -0.40 -15.64 -7.16
C PHE A 27 -0.27 -16.67 -6.04
N PHE A 28 -1.31 -16.87 -5.21
CA PHE A 28 -1.38 -17.96 -4.24
C PHE A 28 -1.27 -19.33 -4.92
N ALA A 29 -2.01 -19.56 -6.00
CA ALA A 29 -1.97 -20.82 -6.74
C ALA A 29 -0.56 -21.11 -7.27
N ILE A 30 0.13 -20.09 -7.79
CA ILE A 30 1.53 -20.20 -8.25
C ILE A 30 2.46 -20.45 -7.06
N ALA A 31 2.38 -19.65 -6.00
CA ALA A 31 3.26 -19.74 -4.84
C ALA A 31 3.12 -21.08 -4.11
N PHE A 32 1.91 -21.61 -3.98
CA PHE A 32 1.64 -22.89 -3.34
C PHE A 32 2.13 -24.07 -4.20
N SER A 33 1.89 -24.02 -5.52
CA SER A 33 2.31 -25.07 -6.46
C SER A 33 3.83 -25.14 -6.61
N LEU A 34 4.49 -23.98 -6.70
CA LEU A 34 5.94 -23.89 -6.91
C LEU A 34 6.75 -23.77 -5.61
N LYS A 35 6.09 -23.74 -4.44
CA LYS A 35 6.73 -23.53 -3.13
C LYS A 35 7.61 -22.27 -3.12
N PHE A 36 7.15 -21.22 -3.79
CA PHE A 36 7.92 -20.02 -4.07
C PHE A 36 7.49 -18.86 -3.16
N ASP A 37 7.98 -18.87 -1.93
CA ASP A 37 7.59 -17.92 -0.87
C ASP A 37 7.97 -16.46 -1.21
N LYS A 38 9.01 -16.26 -2.01
CA LYS A 38 9.45 -14.91 -2.45
C LYS A 38 8.40 -14.16 -3.27
N LEU A 39 7.45 -14.89 -3.85
CA LEU A 39 6.38 -14.33 -4.66
C LEU A 39 5.37 -13.53 -3.83
N THR A 40 5.26 -13.79 -2.52
CA THR A 40 4.23 -13.17 -1.68
C THR A 40 4.43 -11.67 -1.57
N ASP A 41 5.68 -11.24 -1.33
CA ASP A 41 5.99 -9.81 -1.16
C ASP A 41 5.87 -9.07 -2.49
N PHE A 42 6.26 -9.71 -3.61
CA PHE A 42 6.05 -9.17 -4.95
C PHE A 42 4.55 -8.97 -5.23
N ALA A 43 3.74 -10.01 -5.03
CA ALA A 43 2.29 -9.96 -5.26
C ALA A 43 1.59 -8.90 -4.39
N GLY A 44 2.02 -8.71 -3.14
CA GLY A 44 1.51 -7.64 -2.28
C GLY A 44 1.79 -6.25 -2.87
N GLY A 45 3.05 -5.98 -3.21
CA GLY A 45 3.47 -4.68 -3.74
C GLY A 45 2.85 -4.32 -5.08
N THR A 46 2.85 -5.26 -6.03
CA THR A 46 2.30 -5.02 -7.37
C THR A 46 0.78 -4.88 -7.36
N ASN A 47 0.08 -5.51 -6.42
CA ASN A 47 -1.36 -5.33 -6.29
C ASN A 47 -1.73 -3.88 -5.93
N PHE A 48 -0.97 -3.22 -5.05
CA PHE A 48 -1.17 -1.78 -4.80
C PHE A 48 -1.06 -0.94 -6.07
N VAL A 49 -0.07 -1.23 -6.93
CA VAL A 49 0.11 -0.55 -8.21
C VAL A 49 -1.06 -0.83 -9.15
N VAL A 50 -1.51 -2.08 -9.23
CA VAL A 50 -2.67 -2.47 -10.05
C VAL A 50 -3.92 -1.70 -9.62
N LEU A 51 -4.19 -1.60 -8.31
CA LEU A 51 -5.34 -0.85 -7.80
C LEU A 51 -5.23 0.66 -8.06
N ALA A 52 -4.03 1.25 -7.88
CA ALA A 52 -3.78 2.66 -8.17
C ALA A 52 -4.01 2.99 -9.66
N VAL A 53 -3.49 2.16 -10.57
CA VAL A 53 -3.65 2.33 -12.02
C VAL A 53 -5.09 2.08 -12.45
N LEU A 54 -5.71 1.01 -11.95
CA LEU A 54 -7.10 0.66 -12.28
C LEU A 54 -8.06 1.78 -11.90
N THR A 55 -8.01 2.24 -10.65
CA THR A 55 -8.94 3.27 -10.16
C THR A 55 -8.70 4.62 -10.87
N LEU A 56 -7.45 4.97 -11.15
CA LEU A 56 -7.12 6.17 -11.92
C LEU A 56 -7.64 6.09 -13.36
N ALA A 57 -7.48 4.94 -14.02
CA ALA A 57 -7.95 4.71 -15.39
C ALA A 57 -9.48 4.71 -15.50
N LEU A 58 -10.18 4.14 -14.50
CA LEU A 58 -11.64 4.16 -14.42
C LEU A 58 -12.19 5.57 -14.17
N SER A 59 -11.44 6.39 -13.42
CA SER A 59 -11.81 7.78 -13.17
C SER A 59 -11.58 8.69 -14.38
N SER A 60 -10.65 8.37 -15.27
CA SER A 60 -10.20 9.25 -16.37
C SER A 60 -10.95 9.05 -17.68
N THR A 61 -12.22 8.66 -17.63
CA THR A 61 -12.99 8.25 -18.83
C THR A 61 -13.50 9.45 -19.63
N GLY A 62 -12.59 10.12 -20.36
CA GLY A 62 -12.88 11.25 -21.25
C GLY A 62 -11.61 11.88 -21.86
N THR A 63 -11.74 13.08 -22.42
CA THR A 63 -10.62 13.93 -22.86
C THR A 63 -10.01 14.76 -21.73
N ASP A 64 -10.60 14.71 -20.53
CA ASP A 64 -10.16 15.48 -19.38
C ASP A 64 -9.01 14.73 -18.68
N LEU A 65 -7.88 15.41 -18.44
CA LEU A 65 -6.75 14.82 -17.72
C LEU A 65 -7.16 14.49 -16.27
N PRO A 66 -6.57 13.43 -15.67
CA PRO A 66 -6.75 13.15 -14.25
C PRO A 66 -6.44 14.37 -13.39
N ASN A 67 -7.21 14.60 -12.34
CA ASN A 67 -6.95 15.69 -11.42
C ASN A 67 -5.55 15.50 -10.78
N ALA A 68 -4.78 16.57 -10.63
CA ALA A 68 -3.45 16.53 -10.04
C ALA A 68 -3.42 15.81 -8.68
N ARG A 69 -4.48 15.96 -7.87
CA ARG A 69 -4.63 15.26 -6.60
C ARG A 69 -4.69 13.74 -6.75
N GLN A 70 -5.46 13.25 -7.73
CA GLN A 70 -5.60 11.82 -8.01
C GLN A 70 -4.25 11.23 -8.45
N LEU A 71 -3.53 11.95 -9.31
CA LEU A 71 -2.21 11.53 -9.77
C LEU A 71 -1.20 11.44 -8.61
N VAL A 72 -1.17 12.46 -7.74
CA VAL A 72 -0.24 12.51 -6.59
C VAL A 72 -0.54 11.39 -5.60
N VAL A 73 -1.81 11.18 -5.23
CA VAL A 73 -2.19 10.17 -4.23
C VAL A 73 -2.05 8.75 -4.79
N SER A 74 -2.36 8.51 -6.07
CA SER A 74 -2.05 7.24 -6.74
C SER A 74 -0.53 6.98 -6.83
N LEU A 75 0.27 8.02 -7.04
CA LEU A 75 1.73 7.92 -7.03
C LEU A 75 2.27 7.59 -5.64
N PHE A 76 1.70 8.20 -4.58
CA PHE A 76 2.08 7.93 -3.20
C PHE A 76 1.90 6.46 -2.84
N LEU A 77 0.71 5.89 -3.11
CA LEU A 77 0.44 4.48 -2.89
C LEU A 77 1.36 3.57 -3.71
N THR A 78 1.62 3.93 -4.96
CA THR A 78 2.51 3.18 -5.86
C THR A 78 3.94 3.17 -5.33
N VAL A 79 4.48 4.34 -4.99
CA VAL A 79 5.86 4.48 -4.48
C VAL A 79 6.02 3.77 -3.15
N TRP A 80 5.06 3.94 -2.23
CA TRP A 80 5.09 3.30 -0.93
C TRP A 80 4.98 1.77 -1.05
N GLY A 81 4.01 1.27 -1.83
CA GLY A 81 3.80 -0.17 -2.05
C GLY A 81 5.00 -0.86 -2.72
N LEU A 82 5.61 -0.22 -3.72
CA LEU A 82 6.82 -0.72 -4.38
C LEU A 82 8.04 -0.69 -3.46
N ARG A 83 8.18 0.35 -2.64
CA ARG A 83 9.26 0.46 -1.66
C ARG A 83 9.14 -0.61 -0.58
N LEU A 84 7.95 -0.80 -0.01
CA LEU A 84 7.70 -1.78 1.05
C LEU A 84 7.96 -3.21 0.55
N SER A 85 7.34 -3.58 -0.57
CA SER A 85 7.55 -4.89 -1.21
C SER A 85 8.99 -5.11 -1.67
N GLY A 86 9.62 -4.09 -2.26
CA GLY A 86 11.01 -4.11 -2.70
C GLY A 86 11.98 -4.34 -1.54
N PHE A 87 11.78 -3.67 -0.41
CA PHE A 87 12.60 -3.87 0.79
C PHE A 87 12.43 -5.27 1.38
N LEU A 88 11.19 -5.77 1.48
CA LEU A 88 10.89 -7.11 1.96
C LEU A 88 11.53 -8.19 1.07
N LEU A 89 11.36 -8.05 -0.26
CA LEU A 89 11.95 -8.96 -1.25
C LEU A 89 13.48 -8.92 -1.19
N PHE A 90 14.08 -7.72 -1.16
CA PHE A 90 15.53 -7.55 -1.02
C PHE A 90 16.06 -8.25 0.24
N ARG A 91 15.38 -8.07 1.38
CA ARG A 91 15.76 -8.69 2.65
C ARG A 91 15.75 -10.21 2.57
N ILE A 92 14.74 -10.80 1.95
CA ILE A 92 14.63 -12.25 1.78
C ILE A 92 15.69 -12.77 0.80
N LEU A 93 15.92 -12.07 -0.31
CA LEU A 93 16.96 -12.46 -1.27
C LEU A 93 18.35 -12.46 -0.63
N LYS A 94 18.64 -11.52 0.28
CA LYS A 94 19.92 -11.49 1.00
C LYS A 94 20.01 -12.52 2.13
N THR A 95 18.92 -12.74 2.86
CA THR A 95 18.89 -13.68 4.01
C THR A 95 18.75 -15.13 3.56
N GLY A 96 18.25 -15.37 2.33
CA GLY A 96 18.09 -16.68 1.70
C GLY A 96 16.84 -17.45 2.15
N LYS A 97 16.31 -17.14 3.34
CA LYS A 97 15.16 -17.82 3.95
C LYS A 97 14.19 -16.81 4.55
N ASP A 98 12.89 -17.13 4.48
CA ASP A 98 11.84 -16.37 5.16
C ASP A 98 11.21 -17.21 6.27
N ASP A 99 11.65 -16.95 7.51
CA ASP A 99 11.17 -17.62 8.73
C ASP A 99 9.63 -17.52 8.89
N ARG A 100 8.94 -16.58 8.20
CA ARG A 100 7.47 -16.43 8.25
C ARG A 100 6.71 -17.63 7.68
N PHE A 101 7.33 -18.37 6.75
CA PHE A 101 6.65 -19.41 5.96
C PHE A 101 7.07 -20.84 6.30
N ASP A 102 8.11 -21.02 7.14
CA ASP A 102 8.64 -22.32 7.54
C ASP A 102 7.55 -23.32 7.98
N ASP A 103 6.61 -22.87 8.81
CA ASP A 103 5.54 -23.73 9.34
C ASP A 103 4.23 -23.71 8.54
N LYS A 104 4.17 -22.90 7.48
CA LYS A 104 2.94 -22.59 6.74
C LYS A 104 2.95 -23.10 5.31
N ARG A 105 4.11 -23.11 4.64
CA ARG A 105 4.24 -23.40 3.20
C ARG A 105 3.68 -24.76 2.77
N ASP A 106 3.73 -25.74 3.67
CA ASP A 106 3.24 -27.09 3.40
C ASP A 106 1.80 -27.32 3.85
N LYS A 107 1.18 -26.34 4.50
CA LYS A 107 -0.17 -26.42 5.05
C LYS A 107 -1.09 -25.48 4.31
N PHE A 108 -1.85 -26.03 3.35
CA PHE A 108 -2.76 -25.29 2.48
C PHE A 108 -3.56 -24.21 3.22
N PHE A 109 -4.32 -24.58 4.26
CA PHE A 109 -5.17 -23.62 5.00
C PHE A 109 -4.39 -22.55 5.76
N ARG A 110 -3.19 -22.86 6.29
CA ARG A 110 -2.36 -21.86 7.01
C ARG A 110 -1.71 -20.88 6.04
N PHE A 111 -1.30 -21.37 4.88
CA PHE A 111 -0.79 -20.51 3.81
C PHE A 111 -1.93 -19.65 3.25
N LEU A 112 -3.08 -20.22 2.94
CA LEU A 112 -4.26 -19.49 2.48
C LEU A 112 -4.69 -18.40 3.47
N GLY A 113 -4.68 -18.69 4.78
CA GLY A 113 -4.98 -17.70 5.82
C GLY A 113 -4.05 -16.48 5.80
N PHE A 114 -2.76 -16.68 5.49
CA PHE A 114 -1.82 -15.56 5.28
C PHE A 114 -2.20 -14.74 4.04
N TRP A 115 -2.55 -15.40 2.93
CA TRP A 115 -2.97 -14.71 1.70
C TRP A 115 -4.28 -13.95 1.86
N VAL A 116 -5.25 -14.49 2.60
CA VAL A 116 -6.50 -13.78 2.92
C VAL A 116 -6.23 -12.57 3.79
N PHE A 117 -5.36 -12.68 4.80
CA PHE A 117 -4.93 -11.51 5.58
C PHE A 117 -4.25 -10.45 4.68
N GLN A 118 -3.38 -10.89 3.77
CA GLN A 118 -2.72 -10.00 2.81
C GLN A 118 -3.72 -9.34 1.84
N MET A 119 -4.75 -10.06 1.38
CA MET A 119 -5.83 -9.51 0.55
C MET A 119 -6.54 -8.37 1.28
N LEU A 120 -6.99 -8.62 2.51
CA LEU A 120 -7.70 -7.63 3.32
C LEU A 120 -6.80 -6.42 3.62
N TRP A 121 -5.54 -6.68 3.98
CA TRP A 121 -4.56 -5.64 4.25
C TRP A 121 -4.35 -4.72 3.03
N VAL A 122 -4.05 -5.30 1.86
CA VAL A 122 -3.85 -4.53 0.62
C VAL A 122 -5.11 -3.72 0.28
N TRP A 123 -6.28 -4.34 0.38
CA TRP A 123 -7.53 -3.67 0.08
C TRP A 123 -7.78 -2.49 1.02
N ILE A 124 -7.64 -2.67 2.34
CA ILE A 124 -7.84 -1.62 3.35
C ILE A 124 -6.86 -0.46 3.15
N CYS A 125 -5.57 -0.75 2.97
CA CYS A 125 -4.56 0.30 2.75
C CYS A 125 -4.79 1.07 1.45
N SER A 126 -5.40 0.46 0.43
CA SER A 126 -5.73 1.09 -0.85
C SER A 126 -7.03 1.92 -0.85
N LEU A 127 -7.82 1.87 0.23
CA LEU A 127 -9.11 2.57 0.31
C LEU A 127 -9.02 4.09 0.07
N PRO A 128 -8.04 4.83 0.63
CA PRO A 128 -7.91 6.26 0.38
C PRO A 128 -7.85 6.63 -1.09
N VAL A 129 -7.01 5.92 -1.85
CA VAL A 129 -6.87 6.11 -3.30
C VAL A 129 -8.14 5.68 -4.03
N THR A 130 -8.70 4.53 -3.64
CA THR A 130 -9.91 3.97 -4.27
C THR A 130 -11.10 4.92 -4.16
N VAL A 131 -11.36 5.43 -2.95
CA VAL A 131 -12.45 6.38 -2.68
C VAL A 131 -12.18 7.72 -3.36
N LEU A 132 -10.95 8.23 -3.31
CA LEU A 132 -10.60 9.49 -3.97
C LEU A 132 -10.87 9.44 -5.48
N ASN A 133 -10.57 8.31 -6.11
CA ASN A 133 -10.75 8.10 -7.54
C ASN A 133 -12.19 7.72 -7.92
N SER A 134 -13.11 7.64 -6.96
CA SER A 134 -14.44 7.10 -7.22
C SER A 134 -15.43 8.13 -7.80
N PRO A 135 -16.47 7.67 -8.50
CA PRO A 135 -17.52 8.51 -9.05
C PRO A 135 -18.19 9.41 -8.01
N ALA A 136 -18.50 8.87 -6.83
CA ALA A 136 -19.15 9.61 -5.75
C ALA A 136 -18.37 10.86 -5.32
N VAL A 137 -17.04 10.77 -5.26
CA VAL A 137 -16.18 11.90 -4.88
C VAL A 137 -15.99 12.85 -6.06
N GLN A 138 -15.77 12.31 -7.26
CA GLN A 138 -15.52 13.09 -8.46
C GLN A 138 -16.77 13.80 -9.02
N ALA A 139 -17.97 13.44 -8.58
CA ALA A 139 -19.22 14.12 -8.94
C ALA A 139 -19.26 15.59 -8.47
N PHE A 140 -18.47 15.95 -7.45
CA PHE A 140 -18.43 17.30 -6.89
C PHE A 140 -17.21 18.10 -7.38
N PRO A 141 -17.35 19.44 -7.55
CA PRO A 141 -16.23 20.31 -7.87
C PRO A 141 -15.09 20.17 -6.87
N GLN A 142 -13.92 19.75 -7.35
CA GLN A 142 -12.74 19.60 -6.53
C GLN A 142 -11.99 20.93 -6.44
N PRO A 143 -11.51 21.33 -5.25
CA PRO A 143 -10.65 22.49 -5.13
C PRO A 143 -9.35 22.27 -5.92
N ALA A 144 -8.78 23.36 -6.45
CA ALA A 144 -7.49 23.30 -7.13
C ALA A 144 -6.42 22.70 -6.21
N PHE A 145 -5.53 21.90 -6.79
CA PHE A 145 -4.40 21.33 -6.05
C PHE A 145 -3.44 22.44 -5.59
N GLY A 146 -2.85 22.25 -4.41
CA GLY A 146 -1.93 23.22 -3.81
C GLY A 146 -2.53 24.00 -2.65
N THR A 147 -3.68 23.55 -2.13
CA THR A 147 -4.17 24.06 -0.85
C THR A 147 -3.20 23.70 0.28
N GLY A 148 -3.26 24.41 1.41
CA GLY A 148 -2.42 24.10 2.58
C GLY A 148 -2.56 22.65 3.08
N ARG A 149 -3.71 22.00 2.80
CA ARG A 149 -3.95 20.58 3.11
C ARG A 149 -3.18 19.65 2.19
N ASP A 150 -3.11 19.96 0.90
CA ASP A 150 -2.33 19.19 -0.06
C ASP A 150 -0.85 19.26 0.29
N VAL A 151 -0.36 20.45 0.65
CA VAL A 151 1.02 20.64 1.14
C VAL A 151 1.27 19.85 2.42
N ALA A 152 0.36 19.91 3.39
CA ALA A 152 0.48 19.12 4.62
C ALA A 152 0.49 17.62 4.35
N GLY A 153 -0.37 17.12 3.46
CA GLY A 153 -0.42 15.70 3.08
C GLY A 153 0.88 15.24 2.42
N VAL A 154 1.42 16.03 1.48
CA VAL A 154 2.72 15.76 0.83
C VAL A 154 3.87 15.74 1.85
N VAL A 155 3.90 16.71 2.77
CA VAL A 155 4.93 16.79 3.82
C VAL A 155 4.82 15.59 4.77
N LEU A 156 3.62 15.25 5.23
CA LEU A 156 3.40 14.09 6.09
C LEU A 156 3.84 12.81 5.38
N TYR A 157 3.39 12.60 4.14
CA TYR A 157 3.81 11.45 3.33
C TYR A 157 5.34 11.33 3.23
N ALA A 158 6.02 12.41 2.89
CA ALA A 158 7.48 12.42 2.77
C ALA A 158 8.18 12.12 4.11
N LEU A 159 7.71 12.70 5.21
CA LEU A 159 8.25 12.44 6.55
C LEU A 159 8.04 10.99 6.97
N GLY A 160 6.84 10.44 6.75
CA GLY A 160 6.52 9.05 7.04
C GLY A 160 7.39 8.09 6.24
N LEU A 161 7.51 8.33 4.93
CA LEU A 161 8.33 7.50 4.03
C LEU A 161 9.81 7.52 4.41
N VAL A 162 10.36 8.69 4.76
CA VAL A 162 11.75 8.83 5.23
C VAL A 162 11.94 8.09 6.54
N MET A 163 11.04 8.29 7.51
CA MET A 163 11.12 7.64 8.81
C MET A 163 11.06 6.12 8.69
N GLU A 164 10.12 5.60 7.89
CA GLU A 164 10.02 4.17 7.60
C GLU A 164 11.32 3.65 6.98
N THR A 165 11.86 4.36 5.97
CA THR A 165 13.06 3.95 5.20
C THR A 165 14.33 3.95 6.03
N VAL A 166 14.53 4.99 6.82
CA VAL A 166 15.69 5.06 7.72
C VAL A 166 15.57 4.00 8.83
N SER A 167 14.38 3.81 9.40
CA SER A 167 14.15 2.81 10.46
C SER A 167 14.37 1.38 9.96
N ASP A 168 13.84 1.04 8.78
CA ASP A 168 14.06 -0.28 8.17
C ASP A 168 15.53 -0.54 7.86
N ALA A 169 16.24 0.47 7.32
CA ALA A 169 17.67 0.37 7.05
C ALA A 169 18.50 0.23 8.34
N GLN A 170 18.16 0.99 9.39
CA GLN A 170 18.80 0.88 10.72
C GLN A 170 18.62 -0.53 11.29
N ARG A 171 17.38 -1.02 11.31
CA ARG A 171 17.05 -2.36 11.82
C ARG A 171 17.74 -3.47 11.03
N TYR A 172 17.76 -3.35 9.70
CA TYR A 172 18.43 -4.31 8.83
C TYR A 172 19.94 -4.37 9.09
N ARG A 173 20.62 -3.21 9.14
CA ARG A 173 22.06 -3.12 9.43
C ARG A 173 22.40 -3.62 10.83
N PHE A 174 21.56 -3.31 11.81
CA PHE A 174 21.74 -3.77 13.19
C PHE A 174 21.67 -5.30 13.27
N ARG A 175 20.64 -5.90 12.66
CA ARG A 175 20.46 -7.37 12.62
C ARG A 175 21.53 -8.11 11.82
N ALA A 176 22.23 -7.42 10.92
CA ALA A 176 23.35 -8.02 10.19
C ALA A 176 24.63 -8.12 11.04
N ARG A 177 24.72 -7.41 12.17
CA ARG A 177 25.92 -7.31 13.01
C ARG A 177 25.75 -7.83 14.44
N ASN A 178 24.52 -8.08 14.86
CA ASN A 178 24.19 -8.44 16.23
C ASN A 178 23.30 -9.70 16.27
N ASP A 179 23.31 -10.38 17.41
CA ASP A 179 22.48 -11.55 17.66
C ASP A 179 20.98 -11.24 17.63
N ARG A 180 20.16 -12.27 17.38
CA ARG A 180 18.70 -12.15 17.30
C ARG A 180 18.06 -11.63 18.60
N SER A 181 18.72 -11.79 19.75
CA SER A 181 18.27 -11.31 21.06
C SER A 181 18.61 -9.84 21.35
N ALA A 182 19.51 -9.24 20.57
CA ALA A 182 19.91 -7.86 20.77
C ALA A 182 18.80 -6.88 20.34
N VAL A 183 18.56 -5.86 21.17
CA VAL A 183 17.59 -4.81 20.89
C VAL A 183 18.33 -3.63 20.26
N CYS A 184 17.79 -3.11 19.15
CA CYS A 184 18.32 -1.89 18.54
C CYS A 184 17.88 -0.69 19.36
N ASP A 185 18.83 0.10 19.84
CA ASP A 185 18.63 1.28 20.68
C ASP A 185 19.18 2.58 20.04
N GLY A 186 19.62 2.50 18.78
CA GLY A 186 20.19 3.63 18.03
C GLY A 186 19.20 4.33 17.09
N GLY A 187 19.43 5.63 16.86
CA GLY A 187 18.65 6.42 15.89
C GLY A 187 17.19 6.56 16.30
N PHE A 188 16.25 6.26 15.40
CA PHE A 188 14.83 6.35 15.72
C PHE A 188 14.36 5.30 16.74
N PHE A 189 15.10 4.19 16.87
CA PHE A 189 14.79 3.16 17.84
C PHE A 189 15.07 3.58 19.30
N TYR A 190 15.84 4.64 19.51
CA TYR A 190 16.01 5.26 20.83
C TYR A 190 14.69 5.88 21.34
N VAL A 191 13.90 6.45 20.43
CA VAL A 191 12.66 7.19 20.77
C VAL A 191 11.45 6.27 20.82
N SER A 192 11.39 5.26 19.95
CA SER A 192 10.27 4.32 19.87
C SER A 192 10.75 2.90 19.61
N ARG A 193 10.03 1.91 20.14
CA ARG A 193 10.28 0.48 19.84
C ARG A 193 10.01 0.13 18.37
N HIS A 194 9.17 0.92 17.72
CA HIS A 194 8.55 0.62 16.43
C HIS A 194 8.45 1.87 15.53
N PRO A 195 9.57 2.57 15.24
CA PRO A 195 9.55 3.82 14.48
C PRO A 195 9.18 3.59 13.00
N ASN A 196 9.44 2.40 12.46
CA ASN A 196 9.01 2.02 11.12
C ASN A 196 7.47 2.02 10.98
N TYR A 197 6.78 1.42 11.95
CA TYR A 197 5.30 1.39 11.95
C TYR A 197 4.71 2.78 12.17
N PHE A 198 5.38 3.64 12.94
CA PHE A 198 4.95 5.03 13.08
C PHE A 198 5.07 5.80 11.76
N GLY A 199 6.15 5.58 10.99
CA GLY A 199 6.30 6.11 9.64
C GLY A 199 5.18 5.65 8.70
N GLU A 200 4.85 4.36 8.72
CA GLU A 200 3.75 3.78 7.94
C GLU A 200 2.39 4.42 8.27
N ILE A 201 2.11 4.66 9.56
CA ILE A 201 0.90 5.36 10.00
C ILE A 201 0.87 6.79 9.44
N ILE A 202 1.99 7.52 9.49
CA ILE A 202 2.08 8.89 8.95
C ILE A 202 1.86 8.89 7.43
N VAL A 203 2.41 7.91 6.70
CA VAL A 203 2.16 7.75 5.25
C VAL A 203 0.66 7.60 4.99
N GLN A 204 0.00 6.69 5.72
CA GLN A 204 -1.44 6.46 5.55
C GLN A 204 -2.26 7.73 5.85
N PHE A 205 -1.87 8.53 6.84
CA PHE A 205 -2.50 9.82 7.13
C PHE A 205 -2.25 10.86 6.05
N GLY A 206 -1.04 10.91 5.46
CA GLY A 206 -0.69 11.84 4.39
C GLY A 206 -1.44 11.58 3.08
N GLU A 207 -1.75 10.31 2.79
CA GLU A 207 -2.52 9.89 1.61
C GLU A 207 -4.05 10.02 1.79
N SER A 208 -4.52 10.10 3.03
CA SER A 208 -5.95 10.09 3.34
C SER A 208 -6.64 11.38 2.88
N PRO A 209 -7.75 11.29 2.11
CA PRO A 209 -8.55 12.45 1.74
C PRO A 209 -9.08 13.19 2.98
N SER A 210 -9.08 14.53 2.94
CA SER A 210 -9.59 15.31 4.08
C SER A 210 -11.11 15.10 4.27
N PRO A 211 -11.60 14.96 5.52
CA PRO A 211 -12.99 14.58 5.80
C PRO A 211 -14.05 15.57 5.28
N HIS A 212 -13.68 16.83 5.01
CA HIS A 212 -14.61 17.79 4.38
C HIS A 212 -14.96 17.46 2.93
N GLN A 213 -14.22 16.59 2.23
CA GLN A 213 -14.60 16.12 0.90
C GLN A 213 -15.67 15.03 0.93
N LEU A 214 -15.98 14.48 2.11
CA LEU A 214 -16.99 13.44 2.32
C LEU A 214 -18.33 14.00 2.85
N ASN A 215 -18.35 15.28 3.28
CA ASN A 215 -19.50 15.92 3.93
C ASN A 215 -20.32 16.84 3.01
N THR A 216 -20.12 16.79 1.70
CA THR A 216 -21.00 17.45 0.74
C THR A 216 -22.02 16.44 0.21
N SER A 217 -22.90 15.98 1.10
CA SER A 217 -24.11 15.23 0.78
C SER A 217 -25.33 16.05 1.19
#